data_AF-A0A1V9Y496-F1
#
_entry.id   AF-A0A1V9Y496-F1
#
_cell.length_a   1.000
_cell.length_b   1.000
_cell.length_c   1.000
_cell.angle_alpha   90.00
_cell.angle_beta   90.00
_cell.angle_gamma   90.00
#
_symmetry.space_group_name_H-M   'P 1'
#
loop_
_entity.id
_entity.type
_entity.pdbx_description
1 polymer ?
#
loop_
_entity_poly.entity_id
_entity_poly.type
_entity_poly.pdbx_seq_one_letter_code
_entity_poly.pdbx_strand_id
1 'polypeptide(L)'
;MYMEIDYIRIWQDTATMSVGCDPASHPTKEFIKAHISNYTDVRNPDKPVIGHANCLSNDDCTIKGDTVTGQCKDRLCVCQHNWVGPRCTKYAPKWLVDHDMSYYGPGMNVGIALVSATVVGIILTCVLRCRLRQKRLAREAHEKENEKKIPPVIQSNRRNLLFIDNSRDCSLDDDLPVLRA
;
A
#
# COMPACT_ATOMS: atom_id res chain seq x y z
N MET A 1 22.32 44.14 -3.73
CA MET A 1 21.89 44.93 -4.90
C MET A 1 20.58 44.31 -5.35
N TYR A 2 19.45 45.01 -5.23
CA TYR A 2 18.12 44.48 -5.56
C TYR A 2 17.52 45.33 -6.67
N MET A 3 16.93 44.68 -7.67
CA MET A 3 16.21 45.34 -8.75
C MET A 3 14.73 45.38 -8.36
N GLU A 4 14.17 46.57 -8.24
CA GLU A 4 12.72 46.78 -8.09
C GLU A 4 12.12 47.19 -9.44
N ILE A 5 11.00 46.56 -9.80
CA ILE A 5 10.26 46.82 -11.03
C ILE A 5 8.84 47.24 -10.63
N ASP A 6 8.46 48.48 -10.93
CA ASP A 6 7.14 49.02 -10.57
C ASP A 6 6.02 48.45 -11.44
N TYR A 7 6.20 48.44 -12.78
CA TYR A 7 5.28 47.76 -13.68
C TYR A 7 5.94 47.41 -15.01
N ILE A 8 5.40 46.37 -15.64
CA ILE A 8 5.75 45.98 -17.01
C ILE A 8 4.48 46.15 -17.85
N ARG A 9 4.60 46.85 -18.99
CA ARG A 9 3.56 46.89 -20.01
C ARG A 9 4.07 46.24 -21.27
N ILE A 10 3.31 45.28 -21.79
CA ILE A 10 3.59 44.59 -23.05
C ILE A 10 2.55 45.08 -24.05
N TRP A 11 3.03 45.63 -25.17
CA TRP A 11 2.19 45.99 -26.30
C TRP A 11 2.36 44.93 -27.38
N GLN A 12 1.25 44.34 -27.84
CA GLN A 12 1.24 43.38 -28.93
C GLN A 12 0.74 44.06 -30.20
N ASP A 13 1.45 43.84 -31.29
CA ASP A 13 1.05 44.32 -32.61
C ASP A 13 -0.12 43.49 -33.14
N THR A 14 -1.28 44.13 -33.28
CA THR A 14 -2.52 43.48 -33.74
C THR A 14 -2.46 43.03 -35.20
N ALA A 15 -1.50 43.52 -36.00
CA ALA A 15 -1.36 43.15 -37.40
C ALA A 15 -0.58 41.83 -37.60
N THR A 16 0.38 41.53 -36.72
CA THR A 16 1.33 40.41 -36.91
C THR A 16 1.24 39.35 -35.82
N MET A 17 0.70 39.68 -34.65
CA MET A 17 0.61 38.77 -33.51
C MET A 17 -0.81 38.22 -33.36
N SER A 18 -0.92 36.90 -33.20
CA SER A 18 -2.20 36.25 -32.88
C SER A 18 -2.50 36.41 -31.39
N VAL A 19 -3.63 37.03 -31.07
CA VAL A 19 -4.08 37.25 -29.68
C VAL A 19 -5.22 36.29 -29.36
N GLY A 20 -5.17 35.65 -28.19
CA GLY A 20 -6.23 34.74 -27.74
C GLY A 20 -5.68 33.58 -26.90
N CYS A 21 -6.58 32.75 -26.39
CA CYS A 21 -6.20 31.58 -25.58
C CYS A 21 -5.63 30.44 -26.41
N ASP A 22 -6.02 30.32 -27.68
CA ASP A 22 -5.62 29.23 -28.58
C ASP A 22 -5.47 29.72 -30.03
N PRO A 23 -4.41 30.48 -30.33
CA PRO A 23 -4.15 30.95 -31.69
C PRO A 23 -3.72 29.79 -32.60
N ALA A 24 -4.30 29.71 -33.79
CA ALA A 24 -4.04 28.62 -34.74
C ALA A 24 -2.58 28.47 -35.21
N SER A 25 -1.77 29.53 -35.05
CA SER A 25 -0.34 29.54 -35.36
C SER A 25 0.53 28.86 -34.30
N HIS A 26 -0.01 28.55 -33.11
CA HIS A 26 0.73 28.02 -31.98
C HIS A 26 0.51 26.51 -31.79
N PRO A 27 1.43 25.81 -31.13
CA PRO A 27 1.30 24.39 -30.87
C PRO A 27 0.01 24.07 -30.11
N THR A 28 -0.72 23.07 -30.59
CA THR A 28 -1.89 22.56 -29.89
C THR A 28 -1.48 21.89 -28.58
N LYS A 29 -2.45 21.74 -27.69
CA LYS A 29 -2.26 21.00 -26.44
C LYS A 29 -1.73 19.58 -26.67
N GLU A 30 -2.24 18.90 -27.69
CA GLU A 30 -1.83 17.55 -28.05
C GLU A 30 -0.38 17.53 -28.52
N PHE A 31 0.03 18.51 -29.33
CA PHE A 31 1.41 18.65 -29.77
C PHE A 31 2.37 18.87 -28.61
N ILE A 32 2.04 19.78 -27.69
CA ILE A 32 2.87 20.08 -26.50
C ILE A 32 3.05 18.83 -25.64
N LYS A 33 1.96 18.07 -25.42
CA LYS A 33 2.02 16.81 -24.67
C LYS A 33 2.89 15.75 -25.35
N ALA A 34 2.82 15.64 -26.66
CA ALA A 34 3.65 14.71 -27.43
C ALA A 34 5.14 15.10 -27.40
N HIS A 35 5.45 16.39 -27.20
CA HIS A 35 6.81 16.93 -27.17
C HIS A 35 7.16 17.54 -25.80
N ILE A 36 6.68 16.93 -24.71
CA ILE A 36 6.77 17.51 -23.36
C ILE A 36 8.22 17.77 -22.92
N SER A 37 9.18 17.01 -23.44
CA SER A 37 10.61 17.18 -23.19
C SER A 37 11.16 18.52 -23.70
N ASN A 38 10.51 19.16 -24.67
CA ASN A 38 10.92 20.47 -25.18
C ASN A 38 10.44 21.63 -24.29
N TYR A 39 9.44 21.36 -23.44
CA TYR A 39 8.76 22.36 -22.62
C TYR A 39 8.99 22.19 -21.12
N THR A 40 9.53 21.04 -20.72
CA THR A 40 9.79 20.72 -19.32
C THR A 40 11.27 20.51 -19.05
N ASP A 41 11.71 20.98 -17.89
CA ASP A 41 13.03 20.68 -17.34
C ASP A 41 12.91 20.49 -15.81
N VAL A 42 14.03 20.26 -15.13
CA VAL A 42 14.05 20.05 -13.67
C VAL A 42 13.52 21.26 -12.89
N ARG A 43 13.56 22.46 -13.47
CA ARG A 43 13.11 23.71 -12.86
C ARG A 43 11.71 24.15 -13.33
N ASN A 44 11.23 23.60 -14.43
CA ASN A 44 9.92 23.82 -15.03
C ASN A 44 9.21 22.48 -15.31
N PRO A 45 8.78 21.75 -14.28
CA PRO A 45 8.03 20.51 -14.45
C PRO A 45 6.62 20.78 -14.99
N ASP A 46 6.11 19.89 -15.84
CA ASP A 46 4.68 19.88 -16.20
C ASP A 46 3.86 19.50 -14.97
N LYS A 47 3.08 20.47 -14.48
CA LYS A 47 2.22 20.29 -13.31
C LYS A 47 0.78 20.59 -13.72
N PRO A 48 -0.18 19.71 -13.36
CA PRO A 48 -1.57 19.98 -13.62
C PRO A 48 -2.02 21.21 -12.81
N VAL A 49 -2.84 22.05 -13.43
CA VAL A 49 -3.49 23.17 -12.74
C VAL A 49 -4.45 22.62 -11.69
N ILE A 50 -4.42 23.16 -10.48
CA ILE A 50 -5.32 22.76 -9.38
C ILE A 50 -6.12 23.99 -8.94
N GLY A 51 -7.41 24.00 -9.29
CA GLY A 51 -8.34 25.04 -8.86
C GLY A 51 -8.05 26.42 -9.45
N HIS A 52 -8.40 27.46 -8.70
CA HIS A 52 -8.20 28.88 -9.04
C HIS A 52 -9.01 29.41 -10.23
N ALA A 53 -10.00 28.68 -10.73
CA ALA A 53 -11.04 29.31 -11.53
C ALA A 53 -11.88 30.25 -10.67
N ASN A 54 -12.29 31.38 -11.25
CA ASN A 54 -13.30 32.23 -10.63
C ASN A 54 -14.62 31.47 -10.48
N CYS A 55 -15.24 31.61 -9.31
CA CYS A 55 -16.50 30.97 -8.95
C CYS A 55 -17.40 31.92 -8.16
N LEU A 56 -18.72 31.68 -8.25
CA LEU A 56 -19.74 32.36 -7.46
C LEU A 56 -20.34 31.42 -6.40
N SER A 57 -20.43 30.12 -6.72
CA SER A 57 -20.95 29.09 -5.80
C SER A 57 -20.10 27.82 -5.87
N ASN A 58 -20.31 26.90 -4.92
CA ASN A 58 -19.63 25.61 -4.92
C ASN A 58 -19.94 24.78 -6.19
N ASP A 59 -21.10 24.99 -6.79
CA ASP A 59 -21.53 24.28 -8.00
C ASP A 59 -20.63 24.58 -9.20
N ASP A 60 -19.97 25.76 -9.22
CA ASP A 60 -19.01 26.13 -10.28
C ASP A 60 -17.74 25.27 -10.26
N CYS A 61 -17.43 24.71 -9.11
CA CYS A 61 -16.19 24.00 -8.81
C CYS A 61 -16.39 22.50 -8.62
N THR A 62 -17.59 21.98 -8.87
CA THR A 62 -17.91 20.57 -8.70
C THR A 62 -18.49 19.97 -9.98
N ILE A 63 -18.31 18.66 -10.18
CA ILE A 63 -19.05 17.93 -11.21
C ILE A 63 -20.51 17.75 -10.78
N LYS A 64 -21.43 17.63 -11.74
CA LYS A 64 -22.83 17.30 -11.46
C LYS A 64 -22.92 15.88 -10.87
N GLY A 65 -23.50 15.74 -9.70
CA GLY A 65 -23.70 14.47 -8.99
C GLY A 65 -23.56 14.63 -7.48
N ASP A 66 -23.59 13.51 -6.75
CA ASP A 66 -23.50 13.52 -5.28
C ASP A 66 -22.06 13.76 -4.76
N THR A 67 -21.05 13.65 -5.62
CA THR A 67 -19.64 13.80 -5.24
C THR A 67 -19.19 15.25 -5.36
N VAL A 68 -18.86 15.88 -4.23
CA VAL A 68 -18.24 17.21 -4.19
C VAL A 68 -16.78 17.09 -4.58
N THR A 69 -16.37 17.71 -5.70
CA THR A 69 -14.99 17.63 -6.20
C THR A 69 -14.17 18.89 -5.93
N GLY A 70 -14.84 20.00 -5.61
CA GLY A 70 -14.23 21.26 -5.25
C GLY A 70 -15.22 22.19 -4.56
N GLN A 71 -14.70 23.27 -3.98
CA GLN A 71 -15.48 24.28 -3.26
C GLN A 71 -15.06 25.68 -3.71
N CYS A 72 -15.99 26.62 -3.67
CA CYS A 72 -15.72 28.02 -3.95
C CYS A 72 -15.30 28.74 -2.66
N LYS A 73 -14.02 29.09 -2.57
CA LYS A 73 -13.45 29.82 -1.44
C LYS A 73 -12.82 31.10 -1.94
N ASP A 74 -13.20 32.23 -1.36
CA ASP A 74 -12.66 33.55 -1.75
C ASP A 74 -12.83 33.86 -3.25
N ARG A 75 -13.96 33.43 -3.84
CA ARG A 75 -14.28 33.50 -5.28
C ARG A 75 -13.35 32.68 -6.18
N LEU A 76 -12.57 31.76 -5.62
CA LEU A 76 -11.69 30.85 -6.34
C LEU A 76 -12.03 29.39 -6.02
N CYS A 77 -11.96 28.53 -7.04
CA CYS A 77 -12.15 27.09 -6.83
C CYS A 77 -10.98 26.46 -6.08
N VAL A 78 -11.28 25.69 -5.05
CA VAL A 78 -10.33 24.87 -4.30
C VAL A 78 -10.73 23.41 -4.46
N CYS A 79 -9.83 22.58 -4.99
CA CYS A 79 -10.13 21.19 -5.31
C CYS A 79 -9.98 20.27 -4.09
N GLN A 80 -10.83 19.24 -4.03
CA GLN A 80 -10.63 18.12 -3.12
C GLN A 80 -9.52 17.18 -3.60
N HIS A 81 -9.14 16.23 -2.74
CA HIS A 81 -8.15 15.22 -3.06
C HIS A 81 -8.51 14.45 -4.33
N ASN A 82 -7.50 14.19 -5.17
CA ASN A 82 -7.61 13.49 -6.44
C ASN A 82 -8.42 14.21 -7.54
N TRP A 83 -8.71 15.51 -7.36
CA TRP A 83 -9.35 16.35 -8.36
C TRP A 83 -8.43 17.50 -8.77
N VAL A 84 -8.39 17.75 -10.07
CA VAL A 84 -7.56 18.77 -10.70
C VAL A 84 -8.35 19.51 -11.78
N GLY A 85 -7.68 20.48 -12.38
CA GLY A 85 -8.24 21.41 -13.33
C GLY A 85 -8.70 22.69 -12.65
N PRO A 86 -8.94 23.75 -13.44
CA PRO A 86 -9.27 25.07 -12.92
C PRO A 86 -10.58 25.07 -12.11
N ARG A 87 -11.55 24.23 -12.51
CA ARG A 87 -12.84 24.01 -11.83
C ARG A 87 -12.97 22.65 -11.14
N CYS A 88 -11.86 21.95 -10.88
CA CYS A 88 -11.86 20.66 -10.16
C CYS A 88 -12.73 19.56 -10.79
N THR A 89 -12.89 19.58 -12.11
CA THR A 89 -13.77 18.64 -12.85
C THR A 89 -13.02 17.44 -13.43
N LYS A 90 -11.70 17.37 -13.25
CA LYS A 90 -10.89 16.26 -13.77
C LYS A 90 -10.35 15.43 -12.64
N TYR A 91 -10.56 14.12 -12.72
CA TYR A 91 -9.94 13.19 -11.81
C TYR A 91 -8.46 13.03 -12.16
N ALA A 92 -7.59 13.23 -11.18
CA ALA A 92 -6.17 12.91 -11.29
C ALA A 92 -5.71 12.40 -9.92
N PRO A 93 -5.25 11.16 -9.82
CA PRO A 93 -4.80 10.61 -8.55
C PRO A 93 -3.60 11.41 -8.03
N LYS A 94 -3.47 11.56 -6.71
CA LYS A 94 -2.44 12.36 -6.05
C LYS A 94 -1.01 12.10 -6.54
N TRP A 95 -0.66 10.85 -6.88
CA TRP A 95 0.67 10.50 -7.42
C TRP A 95 0.97 11.14 -8.79
N LEU A 96 -0.05 11.47 -9.58
CA LEU A 96 0.09 12.19 -10.85
C LEU A 96 0.32 13.69 -10.64
N VAL A 97 -0.08 14.21 -9.47
CA VAL A 97 -0.06 15.63 -9.14
C VAL A 97 1.20 16.00 -8.37
N ASP A 98 1.56 15.18 -7.37
CA ASP A 98 2.66 15.48 -6.44
C ASP A 98 3.91 14.64 -6.72
N HIS A 99 3.89 13.70 -7.69
CA HIS A 99 4.89 12.63 -7.84
C HIS A 99 5.16 11.86 -6.53
N ASP A 100 4.27 12.00 -5.55
CA ASP A 100 4.39 11.44 -4.21
C ASP A 100 3.76 10.04 -4.23
N MET A 101 4.63 9.03 -4.24
CA MET A 101 4.26 7.61 -4.27
C MET A 101 3.87 7.05 -2.90
N SER A 102 3.71 7.90 -1.88
CA SER A 102 3.42 7.52 -0.49
C SER A 102 2.07 6.80 -0.26
N TYR A 103 1.31 6.47 -1.31
CA TYR A 103 -0.06 5.95 -1.21
C TYR A 103 -0.30 4.56 -1.83
N TYR A 104 0.74 3.86 -2.30
CA TYR A 104 0.59 2.47 -2.72
C TYR A 104 0.67 1.52 -1.52
N GLY A 105 -0.50 1.11 -1.01
CA GLY A 105 -0.65 0.03 -0.01
C GLY A 105 -1.17 0.50 1.36
N PRO A 106 -1.51 -0.46 2.26
CA PRO A 106 -1.75 -0.13 3.66
C PRO A 106 -0.56 0.66 4.20
N GLY A 107 -0.82 1.73 4.95
CA GLY A 107 0.25 2.57 5.51
C GLY A 107 1.32 1.71 6.18
N MET A 108 2.59 2.10 6.06
CA MET A 108 3.74 1.26 6.46
C MET A 108 3.62 0.68 7.87
N ASN A 109 2.95 1.41 8.78
CA ASN A 109 2.61 0.96 10.14
C ASN A 109 1.76 -0.33 10.15
N VAL A 110 0.78 -0.46 9.25
CA VAL A 110 -0.07 -1.64 9.10
C VAL A 110 0.74 -2.83 8.59
N GLY A 111 1.65 -2.60 7.64
CA GLY A 111 2.56 -3.63 7.14
C GLY A 111 3.48 -4.17 8.24
N ILE A 112 4.08 -3.28 9.02
CA ILE A 112 4.94 -3.64 10.16
C ILE A 112 4.15 -4.41 11.23
N ALA A 113 2.94 -3.94 11.55
CA ALA A 113 2.09 -4.60 12.54
C ALA A 113 1.75 -6.04 12.13
N LEU A 114 1.36 -6.27 10.87
CA LEU A 114 1.03 -7.61 10.37
C LEU A 114 2.23 -8.56 10.42
N VAL A 115 3.40 -8.13 9.96
CA VAL A 115 4.62 -8.95 10.00
C VAL A 115 5.04 -9.24 11.44
N SER A 116 4.94 -8.26 12.34
CA SER A 116 5.26 -8.49 13.75
C SER A 116 4.31 -9.50 14.41
N ALA A 117 3.01 -9.43 14.11
CA ALA A 117 2.01 -10.33 14.68
C ALA A 117 2.20 -11.78 14.20
N THR A 118 2.54 -11.98 12.93
CA THR A 118 2.79 -13.34 12.39
C THR A 118 4.05 -13.95 13.01
N VAL A 119 5.13 -13.18 13.12
CA VAL A 119 6.38 -13.65 13.76
C VAL A 119 6.14 -14.01 15.22
N VAL A 120 5.43 -13.17 15.98
CA VAL A 120 5.10 -13.47 17.38
C VAL A 120 4.20 -14.71 17.49
N GLY A 121 3.22 -14.86 16.61
CA GLY A 121 2.35 -16.05 16.58
C GLY A 121 3.10 -17.34 16.32
N ILE A 122 4.08 -17.33 15.40
CA ILE A 122 4.94 -18.49 15.10
C ILE A 122 5.79 -18.83 16.33
N ILE A 123 6.43 -17.85 16.97
CA ILE A 123 7.25 -18.08 18.17
C ILE A 123 6.40 -18.65 19.30
N LEU A 124 5.23 -18.06 19.55
CA LEU A 124 4.32 -18.49 20.61
C LEU A 124 3.85 -19.93 20.39
N THR A 125 3.45 -20.27 19.16
CA THR A 125 3.01 -21.63 18.82
C THR A 125 4.14 -22.65 18.93
N CYS A 126 5.37 -22.32 18.52
CA CYS A 126 6.55 -23.15 18.72
C CYS A 126 6.82 -23.40 20.22
N VAL A 127 6.83 -22.34 21.05
CA VAL A 127 7.08 -22.45 22.49
C VAL A 127 6.01 -23.28 23.19
N LEU A 128 4.73 -23.06 22.87
CA LEU A 128 3.62 -23.83 23.43
C LEU A 128 3.71 -25.30 23.04
N ARG A 129 4.02 -25.62 21.77
CA ARG A 129 4.23 -27.01 21.31
C ARG A 129 5.40 -27.67 22.03
N CYS A 130 6.53 -26.98 22.19
CA CYS A 130 7.68 -27.51 22.95
C CYS A 130 7.34 -27.76 24.42
N ARG A 131 6.64 -26.82 25.08
CA ARG A 131 6.21 -26.95 26.48
C ARG A 131 5.22 -28.10 26.68
N LEU A 132 4.27 -28.27 25.76
CA LEU A 132 3.32 -29.38 25.79
C LEU A 132 4.02 -30.73 25.57
N ARG A 133 5.02 -30.79 24.67
CA ARG A 133 5.82 -32.00 24.45
C ARG A 133 6.65 -32.37 25.68
N GLN A 134 7.31 -31.40 26.31
CA GLN A 134 8.04 -31.63 27.57
C GLN A 134 7.12 -32.16 28.68
N LYS A 135 5.90 -31.63 28.81
CA LYS A 135 4.92 -32.14 29.78
C LYS A 135 4.47 -33.57 29.49
N ARG A 136 4.29 -33.96 28.21
CA ARG A 136 3.95 -35.35 27.84
C ARG A 136 5.08 -36.31 28.19
N LEU A 137 6.31 -35.98 27.80
CA LEU A 137 7.50 -36.79 28.10
C LEU A 137 7.73 -36.94 29.61
N ALA A 138 7.51 -35.88 30.40
CA ALA A 138 7.61 -35.98 31.86
C ALA A 138 6.56 -36.91 32.48
N ARG A 139 5.32 -36.91 31.98
CA ARG A 139 4.27 -37.84 32.44
C ARG A 139 4.62 -39.29 32.12
N GLU A 140 5.08 -39.56 30.90
CA GLU A 140 5.53 -40.89 30.48
C GLU A 140 6.72 -41.38 31.32
N ALA A 141 7.65 -40.50 31.71
CA ALA A 141 8.76 -40.85 32.58
C ALA A 141 8.29 -41.23 34.00
N HIS A 142 7.33 -40.49 34.57
CA HIS A 142 6.76 -40.81 35.89
C HIS A 142 5.96 -42.12 35.88
N GLU A 143 5.25 -42.43 34.80
CA GLU A 143 4.51 -43.70 34.66
C GLU A 143 5.46 -44.90 34.65
N LYS A 144 6.56 -44.83 33.89
CA LYS A 144 7.60 -45.86 33.86
C LYS A 144 8.31 -46.03 35.21
N GLU A 145 8.48 -44.96 35.98
CA GLU A 145 9.07 -45.04 37.32
C GLU A 145 8.12 -45.73 38.32
N ASN A 146 6.82 -45.45 38.22
CA ASN A 146 5.80 -46.07 39.07
C ASN A 146 5.63 -47.56 38.76
N GLU A 147 5.67 -47.96 37.48
CA GLU A 147 5.59 -49.37 37.07
C GLU A 147 6.74 -50.21 37.65
N LYS A 148 7.96 -49.66 37.70
CA LYS A 148 9.13 -50.34 38.30
C LYS A 148 9.02 -50.57 39.82
N LYS A 149 8.19 -49.79 40.53
CA LYS A 149 8.01 -49.91 41.99
C LYS A 149 6.95 -50.96 42.36
N ILE A 150 6.15 -51.41 41.40
CA ILE A 150 5.16 -52.48 41.62
C ILE A 150 5.92 -53.80 41.57
N PRO A 151 6.00 -54.57 42.67
CA PRO A 151 6.65 -55.88 42.64
C PRO A 151 5.92 -56.80 41.65
N PRO A 152 6.63 -57.68 40.93
CA PRO A 152 5.99 -58.57 39.96
C PRO A 152 4.95 -59.43 40.67
N VAL A 153 3.68 -59.25 40.32
CA VAL A 153 2.63 -60.19 40.69
C VAL A 153 2.89 -61.47 39.91
N ILE A 154 3.22 -62.56 40.62
CA ILE A 154 3.31 -63.91 40.05
C ILE A 154 1.90 -64.27 39.58
N GLN A 155 1.59 -63.98 38.32
CA GLN A 155 0.38 -64.44 37.67
C GLN A 155 0.69 -65.74 36.92
N SER A 156 0.31 -66.85 37.54
CA SER A 156 0.30 -68.13 36.86
C SER A 156 -0.83 -68.12 35.80
N ASN A 157 -0.40 -68.28 34.55
CA ASN A 157 -1.11 -68.94 33.46
C ASN A 157 -2.46 -68.35 33.00
N ARG A 158 -2.47 -67.65 31.84
CA ARG A 158 -3.12 -68.13 30.60
C ARG A 158 -3.06 -67.11 29.46
N ARG A 159 -2.62 -67.62 28.30
CA ARG A 159 -3.01 -67.31 26.91
C ARG A 159 -2.67 -65.94 26.31
N ASN A 160 -1.75 -66.01 25.34
CA ASN A 160 -1.67 -65.27 24.08
C ASN A 160 -2.19 -63.83 24.09
N LEU A 161 -1.25 -62.89 24.14
CA LEU A 161 -1.42 -61.56 23.57
C LEU A 161 -0.16 -61.21 22.78
N LEU A 162 -0.31 -61.23 21.45
CA LEU A 162 0.63 -60.67 20.50
C LEU A 162 0.78 -59.17 20.83
N PHE A 163 1.94 -58.78 21.32
CA PHE A 163 2.36 -57.39 21.35
C PHE A 163 2.72 -56.97 19.92
N ILE A 164 1.83 -56.20 19.29
CA ILE A 164 2.18 -55.41 18.10
C ILE A 164 2.84 -54.14 18.62
N ASP A 165 4.17 -54.14 18.57
CA ASP A 165 4.96 -52.94 18.81
C ASP A 165 4.73 -51.97 17.64
N ASN A 166 4.02 -50.87 17.90
CA ASN A 166 3.81 -49.79 16.93
C ASN A 166 4.79 -48.66 17.26
N SER A 167 6.09 -48.97 17.27
CA SER A 167 7.13 -47.96 17.17
C SER A 167 7.10 -47.41 15.74
N ARG A 168 6.32 -46.36 15.52
CA ARG A 168 6.53 -45.48 14.36
C ARG A 168 7.59 -44.47 14.75
N ASP A 169 8.81 -44.78 14.37
CA ASP A 169 9.85 -43.80 14.13
C ASP A 169 9.29 -42.69 13.25
N CYS A 170 9.31 -41.44 13.73
CA CYS A 170 9.22 -40.29 12.84
C CYS A 170 10.65 -39.90 12.47
N SER A 171 11.15 -40.59 11.44
CA SER A 171 12.24 -40.10 10.59
C SER A 171 11.89 -38.70 10.09
N LEU A 172 12.90 -37.85 10.10
CA LEU A 172 12.91 -36.51 9.54
C LEU A 172 13.20 -36.66 8.04
N ASP A 173 12.18 -36.96 7.23
CA ASP A 173 12.31 -36.89 5.78
C ASP A 173 11.97 -35.46 5.31
N ASP A 174 13.02 -34.79 4.85
CA ASP A 174 12.97 -33.57 4.04
C ASP A 174 12.30 -33.89 2.70
N ASP A 175 11.00 -33.62 2.57
CA ASP A 175 10.36 -33.47 1.27
C ASP A 175 10.01 -32.00 1.03
N LEU A 176 10.95 -31.29 0.41
CA LEU A 176 10.69 -30.06 -0.33
C LEU A 176 9.82 -30.39 -1.56
N PRO A 177 8.64 -29.77 -1.74
CA PRO A 177 8.03 -29.72 -3.06
C PRO A 177 8.79 -28.70 -3.92
N VAL A 178 9.63 -29.22 -4.81
CA VAL A 178 10.11 -28.49 -5.99
C VAL A 178 8.90 -28.18 -6.86
N LEU A 179 8.45 -26.92 -6.86
CA LEU A 179 7.58 -26.37 -7.88
C LEU A 179 8.40 -26.20 -9.17
N ARG A 180 8.22 -27.14 -10.11
CA ARG A 180 8.62 -26.96 -11.51
C ARG A 180 7.66 -25.99 -12.19
N ALA A 181 8.24 -25.00 -12.87
CA ALA A 181 7.65 -24.35 -14.04
C ALA A 181 7.77 -25.27 -15.26
#